data_AF-A0A931TTE8-F1
#
_entry.id   AF-A0A931TTE8-F1
#
_cell.length_a   1.000
_cell.length_b   1.000
_cell.length_c   1.000
_cell.angle_alpha   90.00
_cell.angle_beta   90.00
_cell.angle_gamma   90.00
#
_symmetry.space_group_name_H-M   'P 1'
#
loop_
_entity.id
_entity.type
_entity.pdbx_description
1 polymer ?
#
loop_
_entity_poly.entity_id
_entity_poly.type
_entity_poly.pdbx_seq_one_letter_code
_entity_poly.pdbx_strand_id
1 'polypeptide(L)'
;MPYKEIVLTNVGLNVIKHFIEVNFRLLPIYLTLSVKEEKTNEDIENMLKINALFSSFKFDINTSKKYIDSPVLELIQRAFQYIQNSEIHRTSKNIALEDFVTEYFRLKDKWNWVLSN
;
A
#
# COMPACT_ATOMS: atom_id res chain seq x y z
N MET A 1 -15.68 19.41 -23.60
CA MET A 1 -15.49 19.11 -22.16
C MET A 1 -14.34 18.12 -21.83
N PRO A 2 -13.21 18.03 -22.56
CA PRO A 2 -12.15 17.05 -22.24
C PRO A 2 -11.20 17.48 -21.10
N TYR A 3 -11.02 18.78 -20.87
CA TYR A 3 -10.03 19.30 -19.91
C TYR A 3 -10.33 18.92 -18.45
N LYS A 4 -11.61 18.99 -18.04
CA LYS A 4 -12.02 18.67 -16.66
C LYS A 4 -11.81 17.18 -16.35
N GLU A 5 -11.99 16.32 -17.34
CA GLU A 5 -11.73 14.88 -17.23
C GLU A 5 -10.23 14.60 -17.06
N ILE A 6 -9.38 15.21 -17.89
CA ILE A 6 -7.91 15.08 -17.80
C ILE A 6 -7.37 15.55 -16.42
N VAL A 7 -7.86 16.68 -15.91
CA VAL A 7 -7.45 17.22 -14.61
C VAL A 7 -7.88 16.28 -13.46
N LEU A 8 -9.10 15.75 -13.50
CA LEU A 8 -9.58 14.80 -12.49
C LEU A 8 -8.81 13.48 -12.54
N THR A 9 -8.44 13.00 -13.75
CA THR A 9 -7.59 11.81 -13.91
C THR A 9 -6.19 12.04 -13.33
N ASN A 10 -5.58 13.20 -13.54
CA ASN A 10 -4.26 13.52 -13.00
C ASN A 10 -4.27 13.66 -11.47
N VAL A 11 -5.32 14.27 -10.89
CA VAL A 11 -5.48 14.37 -9.44
C VAL A 11 -5.67 12.98 -8.83
N GLY A 12 -6.54 12.15 -9.39
CA GLY A 12 -6.76 10.78 -8.93
C GLY A 12 -5.50 9.92 -9.00
N LEU A 13 -4.72 10.04 -10.09
CA LEU A 13 -3.45 9.35 -10.24
C LEU A 13 -2.43 9.79 -9.18
N ASN A 14 -2.32 11.10 -8.89
CA ASN A 14 -1.42 11.60 -7.86
C ASN A 14 -1.81 11.13 -6.46
N VAL A 15 -3.10 11.06 -6.15
CA VAL A 15 -3.60 10.49 -4.89
C VAL A 15 -3.21 9.02 -4.77
N ILE A 16 -3.39 8.22 -5.84
CA ILE A 16 -3.01 6.80 -5.86
C ILE A 16 -1.49 6.64 -5.70
N LYS A 17 -0.68 7.43 -6.42
CA LYS A 17 0.79 7.42 -6.29
C LYS A 17 1.22 7.71 -4.85
N HIS A 18 0.71 8.79 -4.28
CA HIS A 18 1.02 9.17 -2.90
C HIS A 18 0.59 8.08 -1.91
N PHE A 19 -0.58 7.50 -2.12
CA PHE A 19 -1.08 6.40 -1.31
C PHE A 19 -0.14 5.18 -1.36
N ILE A 20 0.31 4.79 -2.56
CA ILE A 20 1.26 3.70 -2.75
C ILE A 20 2.59 4.00 -2.03
N GLU A 21 3.10 5.22 -2.15
CA GLU A 21 4.34 5.65 -1.49
C GLU A 21 4.25 5.63 0.04
N VAL A 22 3.12 6.03 0.60
CA VAL A 22 2.87 5.95 2.05
C VAL A 22 2.89 4.49 2.50
N ASN A 23 2.20 3.60 1.79
CA ASN A 23 2.15 2.18 2.14
C ASN A 23 3.49 1.47 1.97
N PHE A 24 4.31 1.89 0.99
CA PHE A 24 5.68 1.40 0.83
C PHE A 24 6.53 1.63 2.09
N ARG A 25 6.31 2.75 2.80
CA ARG A 25 7.01 3.06 4.05
C ARG A 25 6.33 2.42 5.27
N LEU A 26 5.00 2.37 5.27
CA LEU A 26 4.22 1.98 6.43
C LEU A 26 4.18 0.46 6.65
N LEU A 27 4.01 -0.33 5.59
CA LEU A 27 3.87 -1.79 5.71
C LEU A 27 5.13 -2.49 6.29
N PRO A 28 6.37 -2.09 5.94
CA PRO A 28 7.57 -2.63 6.60
C PRO A 28 7.63 -2.32 8.10
N ILE A 29 7.22 -1.10 8.49
CA ILE A 29 7.14 -0.70 9.91
C ILE A 29 6.10 -1.57 10.62
N TYR A 30 4.93 -1.73 10.00
CA TYR A 30 3.85 -2.53 10.57
C TYR A 30 4.24 -4.00 10.74
N LEU A 31 4.91 -4.58 9.74
CA LEU A 31 5.45 -5.94 9.82
C LEU A 31 6.42 -6.06 11.00
N THR A 32 7.38 -5.13 11.12
CA THR A 32 8.36 -5.08 12.20
C THR A 32 7.69 -5.06 13.57
N LEU A 33 6.68 -4.20 13.76
CA LEU A 33 5.91 -4.14 15.00
C LEU A 33 5.13 -5.43 15.25
N SER A 34 4.50 -6.00 14.22
CA SER A 34 3.68 -7.20 14.35
C SER A 34 4.47 -8.42 14.85
N VAL A 35 5.70 -8.60 14.36
CA VAL A 35 6.56 -9.76 14.65
C VAL A 35 7.47 -9.55 15.85
N LYS A 36 7.48 -8.34 16.44
CA LYS A 36 8.25 -8.04 17.65
C LYS A 36 7.74 -8.89 18.82
N GLU A 37 8.64 -9.64 19.45
CA GLU A 37 8.32 -10.52 20.58
C GLU A 37 7.80 -9.72 21.79
N GLU A 38 8.55 -8.69 22.20
CA GLU A 38 8.17 -7.79 23.29
C GLU A 38 7.77 -6.42 22.75
N LYS A 39 6.48 -6.06 22.91
CA LYS A 39 5.93 -4.77 22.45
C LYS A 39 5.89 -3.78 23.60
N THR A 40 6.36 -2.56 23.35
CA THR A 40 6.17 -1.42 24.24
C THR A 40 4.76 -0.85 24.08
N ASN A 41 4.32 0.01 25.01
CA ASN A 41 3.07 0.75 24.86
C ASN A 41 3.06 1.62 23.59
N GLU A 42 4.22 2.17 23.22
CA GLU A 42 4.38 2.94 21.98
C GLU A 42 4.22 2.07 20.74
N ASP A 43 4.75 0.83 20.74
CA ASP A 43 4.55 -0.11 19.64
C ASP A 43 3.07 -0.42 19.44
N ILE A 44 2.34 -0.65 20.53
CA ILE A 44 0.90 -0.93 20.51
C ILE A 44 0.13 0.29 19.97
N GLU A 45 0.45 1.49 20.45
CA GLU A 45 -0.18 2.72 19.99
C GLU A 45 0.07 2.97 18.50
N ASN A 46 1.30 2.75 18.04
CA ASN A 46 1.66 2.86 16.63
C ASN A 46 0.93 1.82 15.77
N MET A 47 0.81 0.57 16.23
CA MET A 47 0.00 -0.45 15.55
C MET A 47 -1.48 -0.06 15.48
N LEU A 48 -2.05 0.52 16.54
CA LEU A 48 -3.44 0.98 16.55
C LEU A 48 -3.66 2.13 15.55
N LYS A 49 -2.73 3.09 15.47
CA LYS A 49 -2.77 4.18 14.49
C LYS A 49 -2.72 3.64 13.06
N ILE A 50 -1.84 2.67 12.80
CA ILE A 50 -1.75 1.99 11.50
C ILE A 50 -3.07 1.29 11.19
N ASN A 51 -3.62 0.51 12.12
CA ASN A 51 -4.89 -0.19 11.92
C ASN A 51 -6.06 0.76 11.66
N ALA A 52 -6.13 1.89 12.39
CA ALA A 52 -7.17 2.90 12.20
C ALA A 52 -7.06 3.59 10.83
N LEU A 53 -5.83 3.88 10.40
CA LEU A 53 -5.58 4.41 9.06
C LEU A 53 -6.09 3.44 8.00
N PHE A 54 -5.74 2.15 8.10
CA PHE A 54 -6.19 1.12 7.16
C PHE A 54 -7.70 0.86 7.19
N SER A 55 -8.33 0.84 8.36
CA SER A 55 -9.78 0.62 8.46
C SER A 55 -10.61 1.79 7.92
N SER A 56 -10.04 3.00 7.94
CA SER A 56 -10.64 4.18 7.31
C SER A 56 -10.58 4.13 5.77
N PHE A 57 -9.72 3.29 5.20
CA PHE A 57 -9.61 3.13 3.76
C PHE A 57 -10.69 2.19 3.19
N LYS A 58 -11.60 2.77 2.40
CA LYS A 58 -12.47 2.00 1.51
C LYS A 58 -11.75 1.78 0.18
N PHE A 59 -11.00 0.70 0.09
CA PHE A 59 -10.34 0.29 -1.15
C PHE A 59 -11.38 -0.08 -2.19
N ASP A 60 -11.64 0.80 -3.16
CA ASP A 60 -12.22 0.36 -4.42
C ASP A 60 -11.10 -0.24 -5.27
N ILE A 61 -10.88 -1.54 -5.06
CA ILE A 61 -9.90 -2.36 -5.79
C ILE A 61 -10.03 -2.19 -7.30
N ASN A 62 -11.27 -2.01 -7.81
CA ASN A 62 -11.55 -1.83 -9.23
C ASN A 62 -11.00 -0.51 -9.79
N THR A 63 -10.88 0.52 -8.95
CA THR A 63 -10.29 1.81 -9.33
C THR A 63 -8.82 1.61 -9.71
N SER A 64 -8.02 0.83 -8.98
CA SER A 64 -6.60 0.63 -9.36
C SER A 64 -6.40 -0.08 -10.70
N LYS A 65 -7.13 -1.18 -10.92
CA LYS A 65 -7.08 -1.93 -12.17
C LYS A 65 -7.47 -1.06 -13.37
N LYS A 66 -8.45 -0.16 -13.18
CA LYS A 66 -8.94 0.73 -14.22
C LYS A 66 -8.01 1.92 -14.52
N TYR A 67 -7.37 2.51 -13.51
CA TYR A 67 -6.62 3.76 -13.67
C TYR A 67 -5.10 3.59 -13.79
N ILE A 68 -4.52 2.52 -13.26
CA ILE A 68 -3.05 2.32 -13.26
C ILE A 68 -2.58 0.98 -13.80
N ASP A 69 -3.50 0.12 -14.25
CA ASP A 69 -3.18 -1.20 -14.83
C ASP A 69 -2.23 -2.01 -13.91
N SER A 70 -2.67 -2.16 -12.66
CA SER A 70 -1.88 -2.76 -11.61
C SER A 70 -2.76 -3.32 -10.49
N PRO A 71 -2.42 -4.49 -9.92
CA PRO A 71 -3.05 -5.03 -8.72
C PRO A 71 -2.52 -4.41 -7.42
N VAL A 72 -1.70 -3.34 -7.47
CA VAL A 72 -0.99 -2.80 -6.30
C VAL A 72 -1.88 -2.53 -5.09
N LEU A 73 -3.12 -2.06 -5.27
CA LEU A 73 -4.03 -1.85 -4.14
C LEU A 73 -4.51 -3.17 -3.51
N GLU A 74 -4.68 -4.23 -4.31
CA GLU A 74 -4.95 -5.60 -3.81
C GLU A 74 -3.75 -6.12 -3.02
N LEU A 75 -2.54 -5.88 -3.52
CA LEU A 75 -1.31 -6.30 -2.85
C LEU A 75 -1.10 -5.58 -1.52
N ILE A 76 -1.36 -4.26 -1.46
CA ILE A 76 -1.34 -3.49 -0.20
C ILE A 76 -2.35 -4.08 0.80
N GLN A 77 -3.58 -4.34 0.35
CA GLN A 77 -4.62 -4.90 1.21
C GLN A 77 -4.25 -6.30 1.73
N ARG A 78 -3.73 -7.16 0.86
CA ARG A 78 -3.28 -8.51 1.22
C ARG A 78 -2.14 -8.45 2.23
N ALA A 79 -1.12 -7.62 1.99
CA ALA A 79 -0.01 -7.42 2.91
C ALA A 79 -0.52 -6.97 4.29
N PHE A 80 -1.43 -6.00 4.34
CA PHE A 80 -2.01 -5.54 5.59
C PHE A 80 -2.75 -6.65 6.35
N GLN A 81 -3.66 -7.37 5.68
CA GLN A 81 -4.41 -8.48 6.27
C GLN A 81 -3.49 -9.58 6.81
N TYR A 82 -2.42 -9.89 6.08
CA TYR A 82 -1.45 -10.90 6.48
C TYR A 82 -0.64 -10.45 7.70
N ILE A 83 -0.20 -9.19 7.71
CA ILE A 83 0.56 -8.63 8.83
C ILE A 83 -0.29 -8.57 10.10
N GLN A 84 -1.55 -8.14 9.96
CA GLN A 84 -2.50 -8.01 11.06
C GLN A 84 -2.87 -9.36 11.69
N ASN A 85 -2.94 -10.42 10.90
CA ASN A 85 -3.32 -11.74 11.39
C ASN A 85 -2.17 -12.37 12.22
N SER A 86 -2.43 -12.64 13.50
CA SER A 86 -1.47 -13.27 14.42
C SER A 86 -1.20 -14.74 14.11
N GLU A 87 -2.14 -15.44 13.45
CA GLU A 87 -2.03 -16.87 13.11
C GLU A 87 -1.16 -17.10 11.87
N ILE A 88 -0.96 -16.07 11.04
CA ILE A 88 -0.16 -16.18 9.82
C ILE A 88 1.33 -16.17 10.19
N HIS A 89 2.06 -17.17 9.70
CA HIS A 89 3.50 -17.26 9.90
C HIS A 89 4.26 -16.07 9.31
N ARG A 90 5.36 -15.68 9.98
CA ARG A 90 6.25 -14.59 9.56
C ARG A 90 6.66 -14.70 8.08
N THR A 91 6.95 -15.90 7.58
CA THR A 91 7.30 -16.13 6.18
C THR A 91 6.21 -15.68 5.23
N SER A 92 4.95 -16.02 5.50
CA SER A 92 3.82 -15.62 4.67
C SER A 92 3.58 -14.11 4.73
N LYS A 93 3.83 -13.47 5.89
CA LYS A 93 3.78 -12.00 6.01
C LYS A 93 4.85 -11.32 5.15
N ASN A 94 6.07 -11.86 5.16
CA ASN A 94 7.17 -11.38 4.33
C ASN A 94 6.84 -11.50 2.84
N ILE A 95 6.35 -12.67 2.40
CA ILE A 95 5.97 -12.90 0.99
C ILE A 95 4.91 -11.87 0.54
N ALA A 96 3.87 -11.65 1.35
CA ALA A 96 2.84 -10.67 1.01
C ALA A 96 3.39 -9.23 0.91
N LEU A 97 4.37 -8.87 1.75
CA LEU A 97 5.06 -7.59 1.66
C LEU A 97 5.95 -7.52 0.41
N GLU A 98 6.69 -8.58 0.09
CA GLU A 98 7.56 -8.67 -1.08
C GLU A 98 6.76 -8.53 -2.37
N ASP A 99 5.62 -9.22 -2.50
CA ASP A 99 4.72 -9.10 -3.64
C ASP A 99 4.35 -7.61 -3.91
N PHE A 100 3.98 -6.88 -2.85
CA PHE A 100 3.68 -5.45 -2.94
C PHE A 100 4.91 -4.61 -3.31
N VAL A 101 6.06 -4.85 -2.66
CA VAL A 101 7.30 -4.10 -2.89
C VAL A 101 7.79 -4.26 -4.33
N THR A 102 7.72 -5.46 -4.88
CA THR A 102 8.06 -5.73 -6.29
C THR A 102 7.18 -4.92 -7.23
N GLU A 103 5.87 -4.91 -7.00
CA GLU A 103 4.93 -4.15 -7.83
C GLU A 103 5.12 -2.63 -7.69
N TYR A 104 5.46 -2.14 -6.49
CA TYR A 104 5.83 -0.75 -6.27
C TYR A 104 7.00 -0.31 -7.17
N PHE A 105 8.08 -1.09 -7.20
CA PHE A 105 9.24 -0.76 -8.03
C PHE A 105 8.89 -0.78 -9.52
N ARG A 106 8.13 -1.78 -9.99
CA ARG A 106 7.64 -1.81 -11.38
C ARG A 106 6.84 -0.56 -11.76
N LEU A 107 5.95 -0.12 -10.87
CA LEU A 107 5.14 1.09 -11.08
C LEU A 107 5.99 2.36 -11.09
N LYS A 108 6.96 2.45 -10.18
CA LYS A 108 7.88 3.59 -10.10
C LYS A 108 8.71 3.73 -11.37
N ASP A 109 9.22 2.62 -11.89
CA ASP A 109 9.96 2.60 -13.15
C ASP A 109 9.07 3.01 -14.33
N LYS A 110 7.84 2.50 -14.40
CA LYS A 110 6.84 2.91 -15.41
C LYS A 110 6.56 4.42 -15.34
N TRP A 111 6.40 5.00 -14.15
CA TRP A 111 6.15 6.43 -14.00
C TRP A 111 7.36 7.28 -14.39
N ASN A 112 8.57 6.86 -14.05
CA ASN A 112 9.80 7.56 -14.43
C ASN A 112 10.02 7.55 -15.95
N TRP A 113 9.73 6.42 -16.61
CA TRP A 113 9.84 6.30 -18.05
C TRP A 113 8.88 7.24 -18.81
N VAL A 114 7.65 7.38 -18.32
CA VAL A 114 6.63 8.30 -18.87
C VAL A 114 7.00 9.78 -18.65
N LEU A 115 7.79 10.11 -17.62
CA LEU A 115 8.28 11.47 -17.40
C LEU A 115 9.54 11.81 -18.20
N SER A 116 10.23 10.80 -18.73
CA SER A 116 11.49 10.96 -19.47
C SER A 116 11.32 10.91 -21.00
N ASN A 117 10.10 10.66 -21.49
CA ASN A 117 9.71 10.62 -22.92
C ASN A 117 8.45 11.45 -23.14
#